data_AF-A0A529HTY9-F1
#
_entry.id   AF-A0A529HTY9-F1
#
_cell.length_a   1.000
_cell.length_b   1.000
_cell.length_c   1.000
_cell.angle_alpha   90.00
_cell.angle_beta   90.00
_cell.angle_gamma   90.00
#
_symmetry.space_group_name_H-M   'P 1'
#
loop_
_entity.id
_entity.type
_entity.pdbx_description
1 polymer ?
#
loop_
_entity_poly.entity_id
_entity_poly.type
_entity_poly.pdbx_seq_one_letter_code
_entity_poly.pdbx_strand_id
1 'polypeptide(L)'
;CTIEPNTGEVAVPDPRLQKIAAIGKSKEIIPTRISFVDIAGLVRGASKGEGLGNQFLANIREVDAIVHVLRCFEDDDITHVEGRIDPVADAETVETELMLADLESLERRIVQFRKRAAGKDKEAMAVLPMMEAALELLQAGKPTRILLKGIGPEDLRILQGLNLLTSHPVLYVCNVAEADAATGNEHSKAVEKMAAAQGAGTVVISAAIEAEVAQLSDDEEMEFLASLGLDEPGLNKVIRAGYDLLHLITYFTVGPKETRAWTIHKGDKAPQAAGVIHTDFERGFIRAQTIAYNDFVTLGGEVAAKEAGKARDEGKEYVVQDGDIMLFK
;
A
#
# COMPACT_ATOMS: atom_id res chain seq x y z
N CYS A 1 25.21 -8.13 -7.50
CA CYS A 1 23.83 -7.92 -7.03
C CYS A 1 23.80 -8.23 -5.54
N THR A 2 23.43 -7.25 -4.73
CA THR A 2 23.16 -7.45 -3.29
C THR A 2 21.98 -8.41 -3.13
N ILE A 3 22.14 -9.34 -2.18
CA ILE A 3 21.27 -10.51 -1.96
C ILE A 3 20.11 -10.16 -1.01
N GLU A 4 20.22 -9.07 -0.25
CA GLU A 4 19.17 -8.55 0.62
C GLU A 4 18.41 -7.42 -0.08
N PRO A 5 17.07 -7.41 -0.05
CA PRO A 5 16.30 -6.33 -0.64
C PRO A 5 16.54 -5.04 0.15
N ASN A 6 16.76 -3.93 -0.56
CA ASN A 6 16.94 -2.64 0.11
C ASN A 6 15.58 -2.19 0.64
N THR A 7 15.50 -1.87 1.93
CA THR A 7 14.28 -1.31 2.54
C THR A 7 14.48 0.17 2.79
N GLY A 8 13.56 0.99 2.31
CA GLY A 8 13.51 2.43 2.56
C GLY A 8 12.23 2.80 3.29
N GLU A 9 12.34 3.62 4.33
CA GLU A 9 11.18 4.21 5.01
C GLU A 9 11.02 5.68 4.62
N VAL A 10 9.82 6.05 4.18
CA VAL A 10 9.50 7.41 3.78
C VAL A 10 8.33 7.94 4.62
N ALA A 11 8.39 9.23 4.95
CA ALA A 11 7.30 9.90 5.65
C ALA A 11 6.08 10.02 4.74
N VAL A 12 4.89 9.77 5.28
CA VAL A 12 3.64 9.94 4.54
C VAL A 12 3.31 11.44 4.49
N PRO A 13 3.24 12.05 3.29
CA PRO A 13 2.96 13.48 3.15
C PRO A 13 1.49 13.75 3.49
N ASP A 14 1.25 14.37 4.65
CA ASP A 14 -0.10 14.68 5.14
C ASP A 14 -0.19 16.14 5.63
N PRO A 15 -0.81 17.05 4.84
CA PRO A 15 -0.90 18.47 5.19
C PRO A 15 -1.76 18.75 6.43
N ARG A 16 -2.55 17.76 6.91
CA ARG A 16 -3.33 17.89 8.14
C ARG A 16 -2.44 18.02 9.36
N LEU A 17 -1.31 17.32 9.36
CA LEU A 17 -0.40 17.21 10.49
C LEU A 17 0.15 18.59 10.92
N GLN A 18 0.56 19.41 9.96
CA GLN A 18 1.16 20.73 10.17
C GLN A 18 0.11 21.70 10.71
N LYS A 19 -1.13 21.63 10.20
CA LYS A 19 -2.26 22.44 10.71
C LYS A 19 -2.58 22.08 12.16
N ILE A 20 -2.63 20.79 12.49
CA ILE A 20 -2.88 20.32 13.86
C ILE A 20 -1.75 20.79 14.79
N ALA A 21 -0.49 20.63 14.37
CA ALA A 21 0.67 21.04 15.15
C ALA A 21 0.70 22.55 15.44
N ALA A 22 0.35 23.37 14.44
CA ALA A 22 0.28 24.82 14.60
C ALA A 22 -0.78 25.22 15.64
N ILE A 23 -1.96 24.60 15.60
CA ILE A 23 -3.05 24.83 16.57
C ILE A 23 -2.66 24.32 17.96
N GLY A 24 -2.07 23.13 18.03
CA GLY A 24 -1.61 22.50 19.27
C GLY A 24 -0.35 23.13 19.86
N LYS A 25 0.31 24.04 19.13
CA LYS A 25 1.59 24.67 19.49
C LYS A 25 2.65 23.64 19.85
N SER A 26 2.69 22.55 19.09
CA SER A 26 3.63 21.45 19.31
C SER A 26 5.05 21.89 18.96
N LYS A 27 6.03 21.44 19.76
CA LYS A 27 7.45 21.65 19.47
C LYS A 27 7.96 20.74 18.36
N GLU A 28 7.44 19.52 18.32
CA GLU A 28 7.84 18.50 17.35
C GLU A 28 6.64 18.05 16.51
N ILE A 29 6.91 17.75 15.24
CA ILE A 29 5.94 17.24 14.28
C ILE A 29 6.47 15.89 13.79
N ILE A 30 5.73 14.82 14.06
CA ILE A 30 6.17 13.45 13.79
C ILE A 30 5.21 12.82 12.77
N PRO A 31 5.61 12.70 11.50
CA PRO A 31 4.79 12.02 10.50
C PRO A 31 4.81 10.51 10.74
N THR A 32 3.80 9.82 10.21
CA THR A 32 3.87 8.37 10.08
C THR A 32 4.72 7.99 8.87
N ARG A 33 5.14 6.74 8.79
CA ARG A 33 6.04 6.24 7.76
C ARG A 33 5.44 5.03 7.06
N ILE A 34 5.80 4.86 5.79
CA ILE A 34 5.54 3.65 5.01
C ILE A 34 6.89 3.10 4.53
N SER A 35 6.98 1.76 4.48
CA SER A 35 8.19 1.06 4.06
C SER A 35 8.04 0.58 2.62
N PHE A 36 9.06 0.85 1.80
CA PHE A 36 9.21 0.33 0.46
C PHE A 36 10.38 -0.65 0.42
N VAL A 37 10.15 -1.79 -0.21
CA VAL A 37 11.15 -2.83 -0.40
C VAL A 37 11.51 -2.86 -1.87
N ASP A 38 12.76 -2.58 -2.19
CA ASP A 38 13.30 -2.68 -3.55
C ASP A 38 13.53 -4.15 -3.89
N ILE A 39 12.71 -4.65 -4.81
CA ILE A 39 12.76 -6.01 -5.29
C ILE A 39 13.38 -5.99 -6.69
N ALA A 40 14.60 -6.52 -6.80
CA ALA A 40 15.34 -6.59 -8.06
C ALA A 40 14.51 -7.21 -9.19
N GLY A 41 14.59 -6.67 -10.41
CA GLY A 41 13.71 -7.06 -11.52
C GLY A 41 13.71 -8.55 -11.88
N LEU A 42 12.54 -9.04 -12.27
CA LEU A 42 12.33 -10.42 -12.71
C LEU A 42 12.98 -10.68 -14.08
N VAL A 43 13.71 -11.79 -14.20
CA VAL A 43 14.10 -12.33 -15.51
C VAL A 43 13.12 -13.44 -15.87
N ARG A 44 12.66 -13.49 -17.14
CA ARG A 44 11.79 -14.56 -17.67
C ARG A 44 12.27 -15.95 -17.23
N GLY A 45 11.33 -16.82 -16.84
CA GLY A 45 11.62 -18.17 -16.38
C GLY A 45 11.91 -18.32 -14.88
N ALA A 46 11.59 -17.30 -14.08
CA ALA A 46 11.74 -17.35 -12.63
C ALA A 46 10.91 -18.45 -11.95
N SER A 47 9.78 -18.81 -12.53
CA SER A 47 8.94 -19.92 -12.09
C SER A 47 9.61 -21.30 -12.23
N LYS A 48 10.67 -21.45 -13.04
CA LYS A 48 11.34 -22.75 -13.27
C LYS A 48 12.30 -23.19 -12.16
N GLY A 49 12.39 -22.44 -11.06
CA GLY A 49 13.01 -22.89 -9.82
C GLY A 49 14.55 -22.83 -9.74
N GLU A 50 15.24 -22.30 -10.75
CA GLU A 50 16.70 -22.15 -10.76
C GLU A 50 17.14 -20.67 -10.57
N GLY A 51 18.01 -20.41 -9.60
CA GLY A 51 18.74 -19.13 -9.48
C GLY A 51 17.96 -17.96 -8.85
N LEU A 52 18.18 -16.76 -9.40
CA LEU A 52 17.69 -15.47 -8.87
C LEU A 52 16.15 -15.34 -8.86
N GLY A 53 15.44 -16.10 -9.72
CA GLY A 53 13.98 -16.03 -9.81
C GLY A 53 13.25 -16.48 -8.54
N ASN A 54 13.73 -17.51 -7.85
CA ASN A 54 13.12 -17.95 -6.59
C ASN A 54 13.33 -16.96 -5.45
N GLN A 55 14.46 -16.24 -5.42
CA GLN A 55 14.73 -15.21 -4.41
C GLN A 55 13.83 -13.98 -4.63
N PHE A 56 13.58 -13.61 -5.89
CA PHE A 56 12.59 -12.58 -6.24
C PHE A 56 11.20 -12.92 -5.70
N LEU A 57 10.72 -14.14 -5.97
CA LEU A 57 9.40 -14.57 -5.52
C LEU A 57 9.33 -14.65 -3.99
N ALA A 58 10.42 -15.02 -3.32
CA ALA A 58 10.49 -15.00 -1.86
C ALA A 58 10.32 -13.57 -1.30
N ASN A 59 11.02 -12.58 -1.86
CA ASN A 59 10.89 -11.19 -1.43
C ASN A 59 9.47 -10.64 -1.62
N ILE A 60 8.79 -11.01 -2.72
CA ILE A 60 7.38 -10.61 -2.93
C ILE A 60 6.43 -11.23 -1.89
N ARG A 61 6.75 -12.41 -1.34
CA ARG A 61 5.92 -13.03 -0.30
C ARG A 61 6.00 -12.31 1.06
N GLU A 62 7.01 -11.47 1.25
CA GLU A 62 7.26 -10.76 2.52
C GLU A 62 6.71 -9.32 2.49
N VAL A 63 6.04 -8.89 1.42
CA VAL A 63 5.41 -7.56 1.31
C VAL A 63 3.90 -7.66 1.35
N ASP A 64 3.21 -6.60 1.74
CA ASP A 64 1.75 -6.57 1.80
C ASP A 64 1.11 -6.13 0.47
N ALA A 65 1.86 -5.46 -0.39
CA ALA A 65 1.41 -4.96 -1.68
C ALA A 65 2.55 -4.79 -2.68
N ILE A 66 2.23 -4.74 -3.97
CA ILE A 66 3.20 -4.61 -5.06
C ILE A 66 3.03 -3.24 -5.75
N VAL A 67 4.12 -2.48 -5.83
CA VAL A 67 4.22 -1.31 -6.70
C VAL A 67 4.96 -1.72 -7.96
N HIS A 68 4.23 -1.91 -9.05
CA HIS A 68 4.80 -2.35 -10.31
C HIS A 68 5.15 -1.15 -11.18
N VAL A 69 6.44 -0.81 -11.23
CA VAL A 69 6.95 0.24 -12.10
C VAL A 69 7.00 -0.29 -13.54
N LEU A 70 6.42 0.46 -14.48
CA LEU A 70 6.35 0.14 -15.90
C LEU A 70 6.98 1.27 -16.71
N ARG A 71 7.83 0.89 -17.68
CA ARG A 71 8.45 1.86 -18.60
C ARG A 71 7.40 2.34 -19.60
N CYS A 72 7.06 3.62 -19.51
CA CYS A 72 6.09 4.29 -20.37
C CYS A 72 6.74 5.42 -21.19
N PHE A 73 8.04 5.30 -21.52
CA PHE A 73 8.75 6.26 -22.36
C PHE A 73 9.68 5.55 -23.34
N GLU A 74 9.87 6.17 -24.50
CA GLU A 74 10.86 5.78 -25.49
C GLU A 74 12.16 6.54 -25.24
N ASP A 75 13.29 5.84 -25.33
CA ASP A 75 14.63 6.42 -25.22
C ASP A 75 15.59 5.50 -25.98
N ASP A 76 16.23 6.05 -27.01
CA ASP A 76 17.15 5.34 -27.91
C ASP A 76 18.43 4.86 -27.21
N ASP A 77 18.80 5.49 -26.10
CA ASP A 77 19.98 5.12 -25.30
C ASP A 77 19.68 3.95 -24.34
N ILE A 78 18.40 3.58 -24.16
CA ILE A 78 17.97 2.52 -23.24
C ILE A 78 17.33 1.35 -23.99
N THR A 79 18.08 0.26 -24.15
CA THR A 79 17.60 -0.96 -24.82
C THR A 79 16.52 -1.70 -24.01
N HIS A 80 15.41 -2.05 -24.66
CA HIS A 80 14.42 -2.96 -24.10
C HIS A 80 14.74 -4.42 -24.41
N VAL A 81 14.46 -5.34 -23.47
CA VAL A 81 14.76 -6.78 -23.63
C VAL A 81 14.04 -7.38 -24.85
N GLU A 82 12.85 -6.88 -25.19
CA GLU A 82 12.06 -7.30 -26.35
C GLU A 82 12.26 -6.44 -27.59
N GLY A 83 13.12 -5.42 -27.53
CA GLY A 83 13.35 -4.49 -28.64
C GLY A 83 12.17 -3.55 -28.97
N ARG A 84 11.12 -3.54 -28.15
CA ARG A 84 9.96 -2.63 -28.23
C ARG A 84 9.48 -2.25 -26.83
N ILE A 85 8.90 -1.06 -26.66
CA ILE A 85 8.28 -0.61 -25.41
C ILE A 85 6.80 -0.96 -25.42
N ASP A 86 6.40 -1.87 -24.54
CA ASP A 86 5.01 -2.33 -24.40
C ASP A 86 4.72 -2.61 -22.91
N PRO A 87 4.42 -1.58 -22.10
CA PRO A 87 4.28 -1.74 -20.66
C PRO A 87 3.12 -2.65 -20.25
N VAL A 88 2.11 -2.82 -21.11
CA VAL A 88 1.01 -3.75 -20.86
C VAL A 88 1.52 -5.19 -20.99
N ALA A 89 2.27 -5.50 -22.06
CA ALA A 89 2.89 -6.82 -22.22
C ALA A 89 3.93 -7.11 -21.12
N ASP A 90 4.68 -6.11 -20.68
CA ASP A 90 5.63 -6.25 -19.57
C ASP A 90 4.91 -6.63 -18.26
N ALA A 91 3.81 -5.93 -17.95
CA ALA A 91 2.97 -6.24 -16.80
C ALA A 91 2.38 -7.65 -16.88
N GLU A 92 1.86 -8.05 -18.04
CA GLU A 92 1.32 -9.40 -18.28
C GLU A 92 2.38 -10.49 -18.13
N THR A 93 3.62 -10.21 -18.53
CA THR A 93 4.74 -11.13 -18.36
C THR A 93 5.04 -11.40 -16.89
N VAL A 94 5.15 -10.34 -16.08
CA VAL A 94 5.37 -10.47 -14.63
C VAL A 94 4.19 -11.18 -13.98
N GLU A 95 2.96 -10.78 -14.27
CA GLU A 95 1.75 -11.39 -13.73
C GLU A 95 1.68 -12.89 -14.04
N THR A 96 2.03 -13.29 -15.25
CA THR A 96 2.06 -14.69 -15.67
C THR A 96 3.04 -15.52 -14.85
N GLU A 97 4.25 -15.01 -14.60
CA GLU A 97 5.25 -15.71 -13.78
C GLU A 97 4.79 -15.86 -12.32
N LEU A 98 4.15 -14.83 -11.76
CA LEU A 98 3.56 -14.90 -10.41
C LEU A 98 2.43 -15.94 -10.34
N MET A 99 1.54 -15.96 -11.34
CA MET A 99 0.44 -16.93 -11.44
C MET A 99 0.95 -18.36 -11.58
N LEU A 100 1.98 -18.61 -12.39
CA LEU A 100 2.56 -19.94 -12.56
C LEU A 100 3.17 -20.46 -11.25
N ALA A 101 3.87 -19.60 -10.51
CA ALA A 101 4.44 -19.96 -9.21
C ALA A 101 3.36 -20.28 -8.16
N ASP A 102 2.26 -19.53 -8.15
CA ASP A 102 1.12 -19.82 -7.27
C ASP A 102 0.38 -21.10 -7.68
N LEU A 103 0.20 -21.33 -8.99
CA LEU A 103 -0.46 -22.51 -9.53
C LEU A 103 0.29 -23.78 -9.13
N GLU A 104 1.60 -23.84 -9.37
CA GLU A 104 2.44 -24.98 -8.98
C GLU A 104 2.37 -25.23 -7.46
N SER A 105 2.44 -24.16 -6.66
CA SER A 105 2.35 -24.23 -5.20
C SER A 105 1.01 -24.82 -4.74
N LEU A 106 -0.11 -24.33 -5.28
CA LEU A 106 -1.45 -24.78 -4.91
C LEU A 106 -1.74 -26.21 -5.38
N GLU A 107 -1.38 -26.57 -6.61
CA GLU A 107 -1.57 -27.94 -7.13
C GLU A 107 -0.89 -28.98 -6.26
N ARG A 108 0.31 -28.69 -5.75
CA ARG A 108 1.02 -29.57 -4.82
C ARG A 108 0.36 -29.63 -3.44
N ARG A 109 -0.01 -28.48 -2.87
CA ARG A 109 -0.55 -28.39 -1.49
C ARG A 109 -1.96 -28.96 -1.38
N ILE A 110 -2.80 -28.74 -2.39
CA ILE A 110 -4.24 -29.05 -2.32
C ILE A 110 -4.51 -30.56 -2.21
N VAL A 111 -3.63 -31.41 -2.74
CA VAL A 111 -3.75 -32.89 -2.65
C VAL A 111 -3.78 -33.35 -1.18
N GLN A 112 -2.90 -32.80 -0.35
CA GLN A 112 -2.84 -33.14 1.08
C GLN A 112 -4.06 -32.59 1.83
N PHE A 113 -4.49 -31.38 1.52
CA PHE A 113 -5.67 -30.76 2.11
C PHE A 113 -6.96 -31.52 1.78
N ARG A 114 -7.15 -31.98 0.53
CA ARG A 114 -8.27 -32.84 0.14
C ARG A 114 -8.32 -34.14 0.95
N LYS A 115 -7.15 -34.79 1.12
CA LYS A 115 -7.06 -36.02 1.92
C LYS A 115 -7.41 -35.78 3.39
N ARG A 116 -6.91 -34.69 4.00
CA ARG A 116 -7.21 -34.29 5.38
C ARG A 116 -8.69 -33.94 5.56
N ALA A 117 -9.27 -33.16 4.65
CA ALA A 117 -10.67 -32.76 4.68
C ALA A 117 -11.61 -33.98 4.54
N ALA A 118 -11.26 -34.97 3.71
CA ALA A 118 -11.99 -36.24 3.65
C ALA A 118 -11.96 -37.01 4.98
N GLY A 119 -10.87 -36.88 5.74
CA GLY A 119 -10.74 -37.35 7.12
C GLY A 119 -11.48 -36.50 8.17
N LYS A 120 -12.26 -35.50 7.76
CA LYS A 120 -13.00 -34.55 8.61
C LYS A 120 -12.11 -33.68 9.51
N ASP A 121 -10.88 -33.42 9.06
CA ASP A 121 -10.00 -32.44 9.71
C ASP A 121 -10.59 -31.03 9.58
N LYS A 122 -10.84 -30.36 10.72
CA LYS A 122 -11.56 -29.07 10.75
C LYS A 122 -10.82 -27.96 10.03
N GLU A 123 -9.51 -27.88 10.20
CA GLU A 123 -8.67 -26.88 9.54
C GLU A 123 -8.70 -27.08 8.02
N ALA A 124 -8.47 -28.30 7.55
CA ALA A 124 -8.50 -28.58 6.12
C ALA A 124 -9.87 -28.32 5.49
N MET A 125 -10.97 -28.63 6.19
CA MET A 125 -12.33 -28.32 5.72
C MET A 125 -12.60 -26.82 5.61
N ALA A 126 -11.99 -26.00 6.47
CA ALA A 126 -12.14 -24.55 6.43
C ALA A 126 -11.30 -23.91 5.30
N VAL A 127 -10.08 -24.39 5.08
CA VAL A 127 -9.13 -23.80 4.12
C VAL A 127 -9.37 -24.28 2.68
N LEU A 128 -9.80 -25.53 2.50
CA LEU A 128 -9.92 -26.16 1.17
C LEU A 128 -10.81 -25.37 0.19
N PRO A 129 -11.98 -24.82 0.57
CA PRO A 129 -12.79 -24.01 -0.36
C PRO A 129 -12.03 -22.82 -0.95
N MET A 130 -11.23 -22.13 -0.14
CA MET A 130 -10.41 -21.01 -0.60
C MET A 130 -9.30 -21.47 -1.54
N MET A 131 -8.66 -22.61 -1.25
CA MET A 131 -7.65 -23.20 -2.14
C MET A 131 -8.26 -23.61 -3.49
N GLU A 132 -9.47 -24.16 -3.50
CA GLU A 132 -10.16 -24.56 -4.73
C GLU A 132 -10.57 -23.35 -5.58
N ALA A 133 -11.10 -22.31 -4.95
CA ALA A 133 -11.43 -21.05 -5.63
C ALA A 133 -10.18 -20.36 -6.21
N ALA A 134 -9.08 -20.32 -5.46
CA ALA A 134 -7.82 -19.76 -5.93
C ALA A 134 -7.23 -20.57 -7.11
N LEU A 135 -7.29 -21.91 -7.03
CA LEU A 135 -6.82 -22.79 -8.10
C LEU A 135 -7.63 -22.62 -9.39
N GLU A 136 -8.96 -22.49 -9.28
CA GLU A 136 -9.85 -22.27 -10.43
C GLU A 136 -9.51 -20.96 -11.16
N LEU A 137 -9.25 -19.87 -10.42
CA LEU A 137 -8.83 -18.60 -11.01
C LEU A 137 -7.51 -18.73 -11.76
N LEU A 138 -6.49 -19.33 -11.14
CA LEU A 138 -5.18 -19.48 -11.75
C LEU A 138 -5.22 -20.34 -13.02
N GLN A 139 -6.00 -21.43 -13.02
CA GLN A 139 -6.23 -22.26 -14.20
C GLN A 139 -6.95 -21.52 -15.33
N ALA A 140 -7.77 -20.51 -14.99
CA ALA A 140 -8.41 -19.61 -15.94
C ALA A 140 -7.54 -18.41 -16.34
N GLY A 141 -6.27 -18.35 -15.93
CA GLY A 141 -5.35 -17.25 -16.22
C GLY A 141 -5.72 -15.95 -15.49
N LYS A 142 -6.30 -16.06 -14.29
CA LYS A 142 -6.71 -14.91 -13.47
C LYS A 142 -5.98 -14.90 -12.13
N PRO A 143 -5.56 -13.72 -11.64
CA PRO A 143 -4.86 -13.61 -10.37
C PRO A 143 -5.81 -13.81 -9.18
N THR A 144 -5.26 -14.32 -8.09
CA THR A 144 -6.05 -14.67 -6.90
C THR A 144 -6.55 -13.45 -6.12
N ARG A 145 -5.98 -12.25 -6.35
CA ARG A 145 -6.48 -10.97 -5.79
C ARG A 145 -7.94 -10.67 -6.10
N ILE A 146 -8.53 -11.30 -7.14
CA ILE A 146 -9.97 -11.19 -7.43
C ILE A 146 -10.81 -11.65 -6.23
N LEU A 147 -10.32 -12.62 -5.45
CA LEU A 147 -10.99 -13.14 -4.26
C LEU A 147 -11.08 -12.12 -3.12
N LEU A 148 -10.27 -11.06 -3.12
CA LEU A 148 -10.36 -10.00 -2.11
C LEU A 148 -11.72 -9.28 -2.13
N LYS A 149 -12.42 -9.32 -3.26
CA LYS A 149 -13.73 -8.67 -3.42
C LYS A 149 -14.82 -9.52 -2.77
N GLY A 150 -15.37 -9.03 -1.65
CA GLY A 150 -16.59 -9.56 -1.05
C GLY A 150 -16.39 -10.72 -0.06
N ILE A 151 -15.15 -10.98 0.36
CA ILE A 151 -14.85 -11.95 1.41
C ILE A 151 -14.86 -11.31 2.80
N GLY A 152 -15.22 -12.10 3.82
CA GLY A 152 -15.21 -11.66 5.22
C GLY A 152 -13.81 -11.72 5.87
N PRO A 153 -13.65 -11.21 7.10
CA PRO A 153 -12.35 -11.20 7.80
C PRO A 153 -11.70 -12.58 7.97
N GLU A 154 -12.52 -13.62 8.22
CA GLU A 154 -12.03 -15.00 8.37
C GLU A 154 -11.49 -15.55 7.03
N ASP A 155 -12.23 -15.35 5.95
CA ASP A 155 -11.81 -15.78 4.61
C ASP A 155 -10.57 -15.00 4.13
N LEU A 156 -10.47 -13.71 4.48
CA LEU A 156 -9.27 -12.91 4.22
C LEU A 156 -8.05 -13.48 4.94
N ARG A 157 -8.18 -13.86 6.22
CA ARG A 157 -7.11 -14.53 6.96
C ARG A 157 -6.71 -15.85 6.33
N ILE A 158 -7.68 -16.63 5.83
CA ILE A 158 -7.40 -17.89 5.14
C ILE A 158 -6.62 -17.62 3.85
N LEU A 159 -7.06 -16.67 3.02
CA LEU A 159 -6.40 -16.31 1.77
C LEU A 159 -4.97 -15.81 2.01
N GLN A 160 -4.77 -14.91 2.97
CA GLN A 160 -3.44 -14.44 3.38
C GLN A 160 -2.57 -15.59 3.91
N GLY A 161 -3.15 -16.53 4.67
CA GLY A 161 -2.48 -17.74 5.13
C GLY A 161 -2.06 -18.70 4.01
N LEU A 162 -2.62 -18.57 2.80
CA LEU A 162 -2.12 -19.29 1.64
C LEU A 162 -0.80 -18.71 1.11
N ASN A 163 -0.45 -17.46 1.47
CA ASN A 163 0.74 -16.74 1.05
C ASN A 163 0.91 -16.80 -0.47
N LEU A 164 -0.11 -16.38 -1.23
CA LEU A 164 -0.12 -16.40 -2.69
C LEU A 164 0.38 -15.06 -3.25
N LEU A 165 1.30 -15.10 -4.21
CA LEU A 165 1.93 -13.91 -4.81
C LEU A 165 0.88 -13.02 -5.49
N THR A 166 -0.03 -13.65 -6.22
CA THR A 166 -1.08 -13.00 -7.00
C THR A 166 -2.25 -12.54 -6.16
N SER A 167 -2.23 -12.78 -4.84
CA SER A 167 -3.22 -12.26 -3.90
C SER A 167 -2.90 -10.84 -3.44
N HIS A 168 -1.65 -10.40 -3.57
CA HIS A 168 -1.25 -9.03 -3.24
C HIS A 168 -2.00 -8.02 -4.12
N PRO A 169 -2.47 -6.90 -3.55
CA PRO A 169 -2.96 -5.78 -4.33
C PRO A 169 -1.79 -5.11 -5.07
N VAL A 170 -2.09 -4.54 -6.24
CA VAL A 170 -1.09 -3.96 -7.15
C VAL A 170 -1.41 -2.50 -7.45
N LEU A 171 -0.40 -1.65 -7.39
CA LEU A 171 -0.39 -0.30 -7.93
C LEU A 171 0.56 -0.25 -9.12
N TYR A 172 0.11 0.20 -10.28
CA TYR A 172 0.97 0.39 -11.44
C TYR A 172 1.54 1.81 -11.45
N VAL A 173 2.86 1.92 -11.55
CA VAL A 173 3.55 3.21 -11.65
C VAL A 173 4.08 3.37 -13.07
N CYS A 174 3.46 4.26 -13.84
CA CYS A 174 3.88 4.58 -15.19
C CYS A 174 5.03 5.57 -15.13
N ASN A 175 6.26 5.08 -15.33
CA ASN A 175 7.42 5.93 -15.45
C ASN A 175 7.46 6.52 -16.86
N VAL A 176 7.26 7.83 -17.00
CA VAL A 176 7.20 8.56 -18.27
C VAL A 176 8.38 9.54 -18.40
N ALA A 177 8.55 10.12 -19.59
CA ALA A 177 9.49 11.22 -19.79
C ALA A 177 9.00 12.50 -19.08
N GLU A 178 9.92 13.45 -18.84
CA GLU A 178 9.62 14.68 -18.10
C GLU A 178 8.46 15.49 -18.70
N ALA A 179 8.44 15.63 -20.03
CA ALA A 179 7.41 16.36 -20.75
C ALA A 179 6.00 15.76 -20.57
N ASP A 180 5.93 14.46 -20.26
CA ASP A 180 4.68 13.73 -20.08
C ASP A 180 4.28 13.62 -18.60
N ALA A 181 5.12 14.05 -17.65
CA ALA A 181 4.89 13.82 -16.22
C ALA A 181 3.56 14.39 -15.70
N ALA A 182 3.12 15.52 -16.26
CA ALA A 182 1.87 16.18 -15.86
C ALA A 182 0.62 15.59 -16.52
N THR A 183 0.73 15.02 -17.73
CA THR A 183 -0.44 14.66 -18.56
C THR A 183 -0.50 13.18 -18.97
N GLY A 184 0.60 12.45 -18.78
CA GLY A 184 0.80 11.12 -19.32
C GLY A 184 0.95 11.12 -20.85
N ASN A 185 1.08 9.91 -21.39
CA ASN A 185 1.17 9.61 -22.81
C ASN A 185 0.36 8.35 -23.18
N GLU A 186 0.46 7.92 -24.45
CA GLU A 186 -0.30 6.75 -24.94
C GLU A 186 0.01 5.46 -24.18
N HIS A 187 1.26 5.27 -23.76
CA HIS A 187 1.66 4.12 -22.93
C HIS A 187 0.98 4.16 -21.56
N SER A 188 1.02 5.30 -20.87
CA SER A 188 0.37 5.45 -19.56
C SER A 188 -1.16 5.28 -19.62
N LYS A 189 -1.80 5.73 -20.70
CA LYS A 189 -3.25 5.53 -20.93
C LYS A 189 -3.59 4.05 -21.17
N ALA A 190 -2.72 3.32 -21.88
CA ALA A 190 -2.90 1.88 -22.08
C ALA A 190 -2.82 1.12 -20.75
N VAL A 191 -1.86 1.48 -19.89
CA VAL A 191 -1.73 0.92 -18.53
C VAL A 191 -2.93 1.29 -17.66
N GLU A 192 -3.40 2.55 -17.70
CA GLU A 192 -4.60 2.98 -16.97
C GLU A 192 -5.83 2.13 -17.34
N LYS A 193 -6.05 1.90 -18.64
CA LYS A 193 -7.15 1.05 -19.12
C LYS A 193 -7.02 -0.39 -18.64
N MET A 194 -5.82 -0.96 -18.69
CA MET A 194 -5.53 -2.32 -18.19
C MET A 194 -5.80 -2.40 -16.68
N ALA A 195 -5.27 -1.47 -15.89
CA ALA A 195 -5.41 -1.42 -14.44
C ALA A 195 -6.88 -1.26 -14.01
N ALA A 196 -7.62 -0.36 -14.66
CA ALA A 196 -9.04 -0.15 -14.38
C ALA A 196 -9.88 -1.42 -14.61
N ALA A 197 -9.58 -2.21 -15.66
CA ALA A 197 -10.26 -3.47 -15.93
C ALA A 197 -10.01 -4.53 -14.83
N GLN A 198 -8.89 -4.42 -14.11
CA GLN A 198 -8.53 -5.29 -12.99
C GLN A 198 -8.99 -4.72 -11.64
N GLY A 199 -9.35 -3.43 -11.58
CA GLY A 199 -9.60 -2.69 -10.35
C GLY A 199 -8.32 -2.31 -9.59
N ALA A 200 -7.20 -2.20 -10.29
CA ALA A 200 -5.93 -1.70 -9.77
C ALA A 200 -5.81 -0.19 -10.00
N GLY A 201 -5.02 0.48 -9.16
CA GLY A 201 -4.71 1.91 -9.31
C GLY A 201 -3.53 2.14 -10.26
N THR A 202 -3.42 3.37 -10.76
CA THR A 202 -2.25 3.85 -11.50
C THR A 202 -1.75 5.18 -10.96
N VAL A 203 -0.44 5.40 -11.06
CA VAL A 203 0.21 6.70 -10.82
C VAL A 203 1.18 6.96 -11.96
N VAL A 204 1.19 8.18 -12.49
CA VAL A 204 2.17 8.63 -13.48
C VAL A 204 3.25 9.43 -12.75
N ILE A 205 4.51 9.08 -12.98
CA ILE A 205 5.69 9.81 -12.48
C ILE A 205 6.76 9.91 -13.57
N SER A 206 7.70 10.84 -13.42
CA SER A 206 8.98 10.79 -14.12
C SER A 206 10.08 10.54 -13.11
N ALA A 207 10.70 9.36 -13.16
CA ALA A 207 11.82 9.04 -12.27
C ALA A 207 13.02 9.98 -12.46
N ALA A 208 13.17 10.59 -13.64
CA ALA A 208 14.18 11.61 -13.90
C ALA A 208 13.91 12.88 -13.08
N ILE A 209 12.67 13.38 -13.10
CA ILE A 209 12.25 14.53 -12.26
C ILE A 209 12.46 14.20 -10.78
N GLU A 210 12.06 13.03 -10.31
CA GLU A 210 12.24 12.65 -8.89
C GLU A 210 13.72 12.61 -8.49
N ALA A 211 14.60 12.16 -9.38
CA ALA A 211 16.03 12.11 -9.12
C ALA A 211 16.68 13.50 -9.03
N GLU A 212 16.16 14.48 -9.78
CA GLU A 212 16.57 15.89 -9.68
C GLU A 212 16.02 16.54 -8.41
N VAL A 213 14.71 16.39 -8.16
CA VAL A 213 14.03 16.90 -6.96
C VAL A 213 14.73 16.45 -5.68
N ALA A 214 15.16 15.19 -5.61
CA ALA A 214 15.86 14.64 -4.44
C ALA A 214 17.19 15.35 -4.09
N GLN A 215 17.73 16.18 -4.99
CA GLN A 215 18.97 16.94 -4.78
C GLN A 215 18.73 18.42 -4.45
N LEU A 216 17.48 18.89 -4.52
CA LEU A 216 17.10 20.28 -4.30
C LEU A 216 16.73 20.53 -2.83
N SER A 217 16.76 21.79 -2.42
CA SER A 217 16.14 22.23 -1.17
C SER A 217 14.63 22.43 -1.35
N ASP A 218 13.86 22.45 -0.24
CA ASP A 218 12.40 22.59 -0.27
C ASP A 218 11.90 23.81 -1.10
N ASP A 219 12.61 24.94 -1.03
CA ASP A 219 12.25 26.15 -1.78
C ASP A 219 12.54 25.98 -3.29
N GLU A 220 13.67 25.37 -3.64
CA GLU A 220 14.06 25.10 -5.04
C GLU A 220 13.18 24.02 -5.68
N GLU A 221 12.79 23.00 -4.90
CA GLU A 221 11.87 21.94 -5.32
C GLU A 221 10.54 22.54 -5.80
N MET A 222 9.93 23.42 -5.00
CA MET A 222 8.65 24.04 -5.35
C MET A 222 8.74 24.87 -6.64
N GLU A 223 9.81 25.65 -6.80
CA GLU A 223 10.03 26.45 -8.01
C GLU A 223 10.25 25.57 -9.25
N PHE A 224 11.05 24.51 -9.11
CA PHE A 224 11.33 23.55 -10.18
C PHE A 224 10.06 22.83 -10.65
N LEU A 225 9.29 22.25 -9.72
CA LEU A 225 8.05 21.55 -10.03
C LEU A 225 7.01 22.49 -10.69
N ALA A 226 6.87 23.70 -10.17
CA ALA A 226 5.95 24.68 -10.74
C ALA A 226 6.33 25.05 -12.19
N SER A 227 7.63 25.11 -12.52
CA SER A 227 8.10 25.36 -13.88
C SER A 227 7.71 24.26 -14.87
N LEU A 228 7.52 23.03 -14.37
CA LEU A 228 7.09 21.85 -15.13
C LEU A 228 5.56 21.65 -15.09
N GLY A 229 4.82 22.53 -14.41
CA GLY A 229 3.37 22.41 -14.24
C GLY A 229 2.96 21.31 -13.25
N LEU A 230 3.83 20.99 -12.29
CA LEU A 230 3.59 20.01 -11.23
C LEU A 230 3.39 20.73 -9.90
N ASP A 231 2.36 20.34 -9.14
CA ASP A 231 2.06 20.92 -7.83
C ASP A 231 2.79 20.24 -6.67
N GLU A 232 3.34 19.04 -6.90
CA GLU A 232 4.03 18.23 -5.89
C GLU A 232 4.89 17.13 -6.56
N PRO A 233 5.86 16.55 -5.83
CA PRO A 233 6.62 15.38 -6.27
C PRO A 233 5.73 14.19 -6.62
N GLY A 234 6.11 13.44 -7.66
CA GLY A 234 5.47 12.19 -8.04
C GLY A 234 5.59 11.12 -6.95
N LEU A 235 6.70 11.10 -6.19
CA LEU A 235 6.87 10.19 -5.07
C LEU A 235 5.76 10.36 -4.02
N ASN A 236 5.30 11.58 -3.75
CA ASN A 236 4.20 11.82 -2.81
C ASN A 236 2.90 11.17 -3.28
N LYS A 237 2.65 11.14 -4.60
CA LYS A 237 1.49 10.46 -5.19
C LYS A 237 1.61 8.95 -5.02
N VAL A 238 2.80 8.38 -5.25
CA VAL A 238 3.05 6.94 -5.05
C VAL A 238 2.86 6.55 -3.58
N ILE A 239 3.37 7.34 -2.64
CA ILE A 239 3.22 7.10 -1.21
C ILE A 239 1.76 7.06 -0.80
N ARG A 240 0.96 8.08 -1.19
CA ARG A 240 -0.47 8.12 -0.84
C ARG A 240 -1.26 6.99 -1.49
N ALA A 241 -0.98 6.70 -2.77
CA ALA A 241 -1.62 5.59 -3.47
C ALA A 241 -1.26 4.23 -2.82
N GLY A 242 -0.02 4.04 -2.36
CA GLY A 242 0.39 2.85 -1.61
C GLY A 242 -0.30 2.74 -0.25
N TYR A 243 -0.49 3.87 0.44
CA TYR A 243 -1.22 3.92 1.71
C TYR A 243 -2.70 3.53 1.54
N ASP A 244 -3.34 4.02 0.48
CA ASP A 244 -4.71 3.66 0.11
C ASP A 244 -4.82 2.18 -0.32
N LEU A 245 -3.82 1.68 -1.07
CA LEU A 245 -3.73 0.30 -1.52
C LEU A 245 -3.68 -0.69 -0.35
N LEU A 246 -2.97 -0.33 0.71
CA LEU A 246 -2.87 -1.09 1.96
C LEU A 246 -4.08 -0.87 2.90
N HIS A 247 -5.07 -0.09 2.47
CA HIS A 247 -6.23 0.28 3.28
C HIS A 247 -5.87 0.91 4.63
N LEU A 248 -4.81 1.72 4.64
CA LEU A 248 -4.34 2.41 5.82
C LEU A 248 -5.04 3.77 5.95
N ILE A 249 -5.28 4.19 7.19
CA ILE A 249 -5.73 5.54 7.53
C ILE A 249 -4.82 6.13 8.60
N THR A 250 -4.93 7.44 8.81
CA THR A 250 -4.10 8.15 9.79
C THR A 250 -4.98 8.79 10.85
N TYR A 251 -4.69 8.55 12.13
CA TYR A 251 -5.21 9.36 13.23
C TYR A 251 -4.07 10.16 13.89
N PHE A 252 -4.40 11.15 14.70
CA PHE A 252 -3.43 12.05 15.29
C PHE A 252 -3.51 12.10 16.81
N THR A 253 -2.35 12.27 17.45
CA THR A 253 -2.25 12.72 18.84
C THR A 253 -1.60 14.11 18.84
N VAL A 254 -2.13 15.03 19.65
CA VAL A 254 -1.67 16.42 19.70
C VAL A 254 -1.39 16.86 21.13
N GLY A 255 -0.31 17.61 21.32
CA GLY A 255 0.02 18.25 22.59
C GLY A 255 1.17 19.26 22.44
N PRO A 256 1.51 20.01 23.51
CA PRO A 256 2.55 21.04 23.44
C PRO A 256 3.95 20.47 23.19
N LYS A 257 4.18 19.18 23.49
CA LYS A 257 5.44 18.51 23.20
C LYS A 257 5.51 18.12 21.72
N GLU A 258 4.56 17.33 21.25
CA GLU A 258 4.54 16.79 19.90
C GLU A 258 3.12 16.72 19.33
N THR A 259 3.03 16.83 18.00
CA THR A 259 1.92 16.30 17.22
C THR A 259 2.44 15.13 16.41
N ARG A 260 1.73 14.01 16.46
CA ARG A 260 2.14 12.78 15.80
C ARG A 260 1.00 12.17 14.99
N ALA A 261 1.32 11.73 13.79
CA ALA A 261 0.46 10.90 12.95
C ALA A 261 0.70 9.41 13.25
N TRP A 262 -0.37 8.63 13.30
CA TRP A 262 -0.34 7.19 13.58
C TRP A 262 -1.09 6.43 12.49
N THR A 263 -0.47 5.36 12.01
CA THR A 263 -1.04 4.46 11.00
C THR A 263 -1.86 3.35 11.65
N ILE A 264 -3.06 3.13 11.13
CA ILE A 264 -3.92 1.97 11.45
C ILE A 264 -4.60 1.47 10.18
N HIS A 265 -5.17 0.26 10.22
CA HIS A 265 -6.01 -0.21 9.13
C HIS A 265 -7.39 0.44 9.20
N LYS A 266 -7.96 0.70 8.03
CA LYS A 266 -9.35 1.16 7.93
C LYS A 266 -10.27 0.12 8.56
N GLY A 267 -11.07 0.56 9.53
CA GLY A 267 -11.98 -0.32 10.27
C GLY A 267 -11.45 -0.73 11.64
N ASP A 268 -10.20 -0.42 11.98
CA ASP A 268 -9.67 -0.65 13.32
C ASP A 268 -10.47 0.10 14.38
N LYS A 269 -10.74 -0.58 15.49
CA LYS A 269 -11.43 -0.02 16.64
C LYS A 269 -10.47 0.75 17.54
N ALA A 270 -11.02 1.63 18.38
CA ALA A 270 -10.25 2.47 19.29
C ALA A 270 -9.22 1.71 20.16
N PRO A 271 -9.49 0.50 20.69
CA PRO A 271 -8.48 -0.27 21.42
C PRO A 271 -7.28 -0.69 20.56
N GLN A 272 -7.53 -1.11 19.31
CA GLN A 272 -6.48 -1.52 18.37
C GLN A 272 -5.61 -0.31 17.99
N ALA A 273 -6.24 0.83 17.73
CA ALA A 273 -5.53 2.08 17.48
C ALA A 273 -4.66 2.50 18.68
N ALA A 274 -5.19 2.38 19.91
CA ALA A 274 -4.41 2.63 21.13
C ALA A 274 -3.20 1.68 21.26
N GLY A 275 -3.37 0.42 20.84
CA GLY A 275 -2.32 -0.61 20.81
C GLY A 275 -1.11 -0.24 19.95
N VAL A 276 -1.32 0.53 18.87
CA VAL A 276 -0.23 1.04 18.01
C VAL A 276 0.70 1.98 18.77
N ILE A 277 0.18 2.74 19.75
CA ILE A 277 1.01 3.57 20.63
C ILE A 277 1.76 2.70 21.63
N HIS A 278 1.04 1.79 22.29
CA HIS A 278 1.60 0.85 23.24
C HIS A 278 0.63 -0.31 23.49
N THR A 279 1.13 -1.55 23.51
CA THR A 279 0.31 -2.76 23.67
C THR A 279 -0.50 -2.80 24.97
N ASP A 280 -0.01 -2.17 26.04
CA ASP A 280 -0.76 -2.04 27.30
C ASP A 280 -2.01 -1.17 27.17
N PHE A 281 -2.04 -0.18 26.26
CA PHE A 281 -3.23 0.63 26.05
C PHE A 281 -4.38 -0.17 25.45
N GLU A 282 -4.09 -1.13 24.58
CA GLU A 282 -5.13 -2.01 24.03
C GLU A 282 -5.73 -2.92 25.12
N ARG A 283 -4.87 -3.56 25.93
CA ARG A 283 -5.31 -4.44 27.02
C ARG A 283 -6.05 -3.70 28.13
N GLY A 284 -5.56 -2.51 28.47
CA GLY A 284 -6.09 -1.65 29.51
C GLY A 284 -7.17 -0.68 29.04
N PHE A 285 -7.57 -0.71 27.76
CA PHE A 285 -8.43 0.31 27.16
C PHE A 285 -9.73 0.52 27.95
N ILE A 286 -9.96 1.75 28.40
CA ILE A 286 -11.21 2.17 29.03
C ILE A 286 -12.04 2.95 28.03
N ARG A 287 -11.47 4.03 27.48
CA ARG A 287 -12.12 4.91 26.51
C ARG A 287 -11.10 5.73 25.73
N ALA A 288 -11.53 6.27 24.60
CA ALA A 288 -10.79 7.30 23.88
C ALA A 288 -11.62 8.57 23.81
N GLN A 289 -11.01 9.72 24.09
CA GLN A 289 -11.59 10.99 23.69
C GLN A 289 -11.19 11.24 22.23
N THR A 290 -12.15 11.55 21.36
CA THR A 290 -11.91 11.84 19.94
C THR A 290 -12.55 13.16 19.52
N ILE A 291 -11.86 13.88 18.63
CA ILE A 291 -12.35 15.08 17.93
C ILE A 291 -12.08 14.87 16.45
N ALA A 292 -13.10 15.06 15.60
CA ALA A 292 -12.91 14.98 14.16
C ALA A 292 -11.99 16.10 13.65
N TYR A 293 -11.14 15.81 12.66
CA TYR A 293 -10.20 16.78 12.07
C TYR A 293 -10.81 18.17 11.80
N ASN A 294 -11.94 18.19 11.08
CA ASN A 294 -12.59 19.44 10.68
C ASN A 294 -13.07 20.25 11.88
N ASP A 295 -13.59 19.59 12.93
CA ASP A 295 -14.03 20.25 14.16
C ASP A 295 -12.83 20.84 14.91
N PHE A 296 -11.72 20.09 15.02
CA PHE A 296 -10.50 20.56 15.69
C PHE A 296 -9.91 21.80 15.00
N VAL A 297 -9.82 21.78 13.66
CA VAL A 297 -9.26 22.90 12.89
C VAL A 297 -10.18 24.11 12.92
N THR A 298 -11.48 23.92 12.70
CA THR A 298 -12.44 25.05 12.61
C THR A 298 -12.62 25.75 13.97
N LEU A 299 -12.56 25.00 15.07
CA LEU A 299 -12.74 25.54 16.42
C LEU A 299 -11.43 26.04 17.05
N GLY A 300 -10.28 25.77 16.42
CA GLY A 300 -8.99 26.25 16.91
C GLY A 300 -8.43 25.43 18.09
N GLY A 301 -8.72 24.12 18.12
CA GLY A 301 -8.07 23.18 19.02
C GLY A 301 -8.98 22.54 20.08
N GLU A 302 -8.36 21.77 20.97
CA GLU A 302 -9.04 20.86 21.89
C GLU A 302 -10.01 21.56 22.85
N VAL A 303 -9.60 22.70 23.44
CA VAL A 303 -10.40 23.42 24.45
C VAL A 303 -11.71 23.91 23.83
N ALA A 304 -11.63 24.63 22.72
CA ALA A 304 -12.80 25.15 22.02
C ALA A 304 -13.68 24.04 21.45
N ALA A 305 -13.07 22.96 20.93
CA ALA A 305 -13.81 21.77 20.48
C ALA A 305 -14.59 21.11 21.63
N LYS A 306 -14.02 21.05 22.82
CA LYS A 306 -14.68 20.52 24.01
C LYS A 306 -15.82 21.42 24.50
N GLU A 307 -15.62 22.73 24.54
CA GLU A 307 -16.66 23.71 24.90
C GLU A 307 -17.84 23.70 23.93
N ALA A 308 -17.58 23.46 22.63
CA ALA A 308 -18.59 23.30 21.60
C ALA A 308 -19.26 21.90 21.57
N GLY A 309 -18.90 21.00 22.49
CA GLY A 309 -19.45 19.64 22.55
C GLY A 309 -19.01 18.71 21.41
N LYS A 310 -17.90 19.01 20.73
CA LYS A 310 -17.34 18.20 19.63
C LYS A 310 -16.33 17.15 20.09
N ALA A 311 -15.85 17.24 21.32
CA ALA A 311 -15.03 16.19 21.93
C ALA A 311 -15.93 15.07 22.45
N ARG A 312 -15.85 13.89 21.82
CA ARG A 312 -16.65 12.71 22.16
C ARG A 312 -15.84 11.75 23.01
N ASP A 313 -16.50 11.10 23.97
CA ASP A 313 -15.95 9.95 24.68
C ASP A 313 -16.45 8.67 23.99
N GLU A 314 -15.53 7.93 23.40
CA GLU A 314 -15.80 6.73 22.60
C GLU A 314 -15.31 5.47 23.31
N GLY A 315 -16.11 4.41 23.20
CA GLY A 315 -15.85 3.11 23.82
C GLY A 315 -15.11 2.13 22.92
N LYS A 316 -15.04 0.87 23.35
CA LYS A 316 -14.31 -0.21 22.66
C LYS A 316 -14.83 -0.52 21.25
N GLU A 317 -16.10 -0.23 20.98
CA GLU A 317 -16.75 -0.50 19.69
C GLU A 317 -16.59 0.62 18.68
N TYR A 318 -15.97 1.75 19.06
CA TYR A 318 -15.77 2.86 18.13
C TYR A 318 -14.76 2.49 17.06
N VAL A 319 -15.18 2.59 15.80
CA VAL A 319 -14.32 2.47 14.63
C VAL A 319 -13.66 3.81 14.37
N VAL A 320 -12.33 3.86 14.44
CA VAL A 320 -11.57 5.09 14.26
C VAL A 320 -11.76 5.62 12.84
N GLN A 321 -11.97 6.93 12.74
CA GLN A 321 -12.13 7.60 11.46
C GLN A 321 -10.81 8.25 11.02
N ASP A 322 -10.60 8.32 9.71
CA ASP A 322 -9.43 9.00 9.17
C ASP A 322 -9.41 10.48 9.58
N GLY A 323 -8.26 10.91 10.09
CA GLY A 323 -8.02 12.24 10.61
C GLY A 323 -8.51 12.49 12.03
N ASP A 324 -9.04 11.50 12.75
CA ASP A 324 -9.42 11.68 14.16
C ASP A 324 -8.25 12.18 15.01
N ILE A 325 -8.49 13.17 15.87
CA ILE A 325 -7.57 13.60 16.91
C ILE A 325 -7.97 12.90 18.20
N MET A 326 -7.11 12.00 18.69
CA MET A 326 -7.44 11.07 19.77
C MET A 326 -6.57 11.24 21.02
N LEU A 327 -7.19 11.02 22.18
CA LEU A 327 -6.53 10.90 23.48
C LEU A 327 -7.06 9.66 24.22
N PHE A 328 -6.18 8.69 24.45
CA PHE A 328 -6.52 7.41 25.10
C PHE A 328 -6.42 7.51 26.62
N LYS A 329 -7.34 6.83 27.34
CA LYS A 329 -7.44 6.81 28.81
C LYS A 329 -7.69 5.41 29.37
#